data_AF-A0A3P6HDT7-F1
#
_entry.id   AF-A0A3P6HDT7-F1
#
_cell.length_a   1.000
_cell.length_b   1.000
_cell.length_c   1.000
_cell.angle_alpha   90.00
_cell.angle_beta   90.00
_cell.angle_gamma   90.00
#
_symmetry.space_group_name_H-M   'P 1'
#
loop_
_entity.id
_entity.type
_entity.pdbx_description
1 polymer ?
#
loop_
_entity_poly.entity_id
_entity_poly.type
_entity_poly.pdbx_seq_one_letter_code
_entity_poly.pdbx_strand_id
1 'polypeptide(L)'
;MEKEPMISFSGNFQTNNFNEIFQFLILLCSTLCIPLSVEYIECTEMAITEFLLFVLTATLGGMFLCGANDLITIFVAPECFSLCSYLLSGYTKKDVRSNEATMKYLLMGGASSSILVHGFSWLYGSSGGEIELQEIVNGLINTQMYNSPGISIALIFITVGIGFKLSLAPSHQWTPDVYEGVRRVRNNESLYDKRIHFASLLLRVVPTKDRTNDVYKKDLNSRCRCYIVGSHPSETTSKEVRNPLFDSDSPTPVVAFLSVTSKVAASALATRIFDIPFYFSSNEWHLLLEILAILSMILGNLIAITQTSMKRMLAYSSIGQIGYVIIGIIVGDSNGGYASMITYMLFYISMNLGTFACIILFGLRTGTDNIRDYAGLYTKDPFFWLSL
;
A
#
# COMPACT_ATOMS: atom_id res chain seq x y z
N MET A 1 -0.18 10.84 31.93
CA MET A 1 -1.56 11.29 32.17
C MET A 1 -2.42 10.60 31.14
N GLU A 2 -3.04 9.49 31.48
CA GLU A 2 -4.15 8.95 30.68
C GLU A 2 -5.30 9.94 30.78
N LYS A 3 -5.59 10.64 29.68
CA LYS A 3 -6.87 11.33 29.53
C LYS A 3 -7.93 10.25 29.41
N GLU A 4 -9.04 10.42 30.13
CA GLU A 4 -10.22 9.60 29.89
C GLU A 4 -10.61 9.68 28.40
N PRO A 5 -11.00 8.55 27.80
CA PRO A 5 -11.38 8.52 26.39
C PRO A 5 -12.59 9.44 26.16
N MET A 6 -12.45 10.41 25.26
CA MET A 6 -13.60 11.25 24.88
C MET A 6 -14.47 10.45 23.90
N ILE A 7 -15.68 10.12 24.34
CA ILE A 7 -16.68 9.38 23.57
C ILE A 7 -17.57 10.38 22.84
N SER A 8 -17.77 10.18 21.54
CA SER A 8 -18.61 11.00 20.67
C SER A 8 -19.56 10.12 19.87
N PHE A 9 -20.62 10.72 19.30
CA PHE A 9 -21.63 10.02 18.49
C PHE A 9 -22.30 8.83 19.21
N SER A 10 -22.75 9.04 20.45
CA SER A 10 -23.51 8.03 21.21
C SER A 10 -22.76 6.74 21.56
N GLY A 11 -21.42 6.74 21.57
CA GLY A 11 -20.62 5.54 21.85
C GLY A 11 -19.73 5.13 20.67
N ASN A 12 -20.16 5.49 19.46
CA ASN A 12 -19.63 4.94 18.21
C ASN A 12 -18.20 5.37 17.86
N PHE A 13 -17.78 6.54 18.36
CA PHE A 13 -16.47 7.09 18.07
C PHE A 13 -15.74 7.46 19.35
N GLN A 14 -14.56 6.88 19.52
CA GLN A 14 -13.74 7.08 20.70
C GLN A 14 -12.45 7.83 20.33
N THR A 15 -12.08 8.83 21.13
CA THR A 15 -10.85 9.60 20.96
C THR A 15 -9.90 9.36 22.13
N ASN A 16 -8.78 8.69 21.83
CA ASN A 16 -7.73 8.32 22.77
C ASN A 16 -6.37 8.70 22.15
N ASN A 17 -5.33 8.85 22.98
CA ASN A 17 -3.96 9.14 22.50
C ASN A 17 -3.49 8.15 21.42
N PHE A 18 -3.82 6.87 21.56
CA PHE A 18 -3.50 5.85 20.56
C PHE A 18 -4.13 6.16 19.19
N ASN A 19 -5.43 6.48 19.17
CA ASN A 19 -6.15 6.79 17.93
C ASN A 19 -5.64 8.07 17.30
N GLU A 20 -5.36 9.10 18.11
CA GLU A 20 -4.80 10.36 17.65
C GLU A 20 -3.44 10.16 16.98
N ILE A 21 -2.58 9.29 17.53
CA ILE A 21 -1.30 8.94 16.91
C ILE A 21 -1.51 8.27 15.55
N PHE A 22 -2.39 7.26 15.45
CA PHE A 22 -2.63 6.58 14.18
C PHE A 22 -3.30 7.48 13.13
N GLN A 23 -4.22 8.35 13.54
CA GLN A 23 -4.80 9.38 12.67
C GLN A 23 -3.73 10.36 12.18
N PHE A 24 -2.82 10.79 13.06
CA PHE A 24 -1.68 11.60 12.69
C PHE A 24 -0.77 10.88 11.67
N LEU A 25 -0.48 9.58 11.88
CA LEU A 25 0.31 8.79 10.93
C LEU A 25 -0.38 8.68 9.56
N ILE A 26 -1.70 8.46 9.50
CA ILE A 26 -2.47 8.42 8.24
C ILE A 26 -2.43 9.77 7.53
N LEU A 27 -2.61 10.87 8.27
CA LEU A 27 -2.50 12.22 7.73
C LEU A 27 -1.08 12.49 7.21
N LEU A 28 -0.04 12.09 7.94
CA LEU A 28 1.35 12.19 7.50
C LEU A 28 1.58 11.43 6.19
N CYS A 29 1.08 10.20 6.07
CA CYS A 29 1.16 9.44 4.83
C CYS A 29 0.52 10.18 3.65
N SER A 30 -0.69 10.71 3.85
CA SER A 30 -1.43 11.39 2.78
C SER A 30 -0.75 12.67 2.32
N THR A 31 -0.30 13.49 3.27
CA THR A 31 0.35 14.77 3.01
C THR A 31 1.68 14.59 2.30
N LEU A 32 2.43 13.53 2.61
CA LEU A 32 3.65 13.15 1.90
C LEU A 32 3.38 12.52 0.52
N CYS A 33 2.28 11.75 0.36
CA CYS A 33 1.92 11.15 -0.93
C CYS A 33 1.47 12.17 -1.99
N ILE A 34 0.75 13.22 -1.60
CA ILE A 34 0.23 14.23 -2.53
C ILE A 34 1.35 14.84 -3.40
N PRO A 35 2.44 15.42 -2.87
CA PRO A 35 3.47 16.02 -3.70
C PRO A 35 4.20 15.00 -4.58
N LEU A 36 4.35 13.74 -4.13
CA LEU A 36 4.91 12.65 -4.94
C LEU A 36 4.05 12.32 -6.18
N SER A 37 2.74 12.54 -6.07
CA SER A 37 1.80 12.23 -7.14
C SER A 37 1.66 13.32 -8.20
N VAL A 38 1.87 14.60 -7.86
CA VAL A 38 1.61 15.74 -8.75
C VAL A 38 2.42 15.64 -10.04
N GLU A 39 3.74 15.49 -9.93
CA GLU A 39 4.63 15.48 -11.10
C GLU A 39 4.38 14.25 -11.99
N TYR A 40 4.06 13.11 -11.38
CA TYR A 40 3.68 11.90 -12.10
C TYR A 40 2.38 12.08 -12.90
N ILE A 41 1.35 12.62 -12.25
CA ILE A 41 0.03 12.78 -12.86
C ILE A 41 0.09 13.78 -14.02
N GLU A 42 0.80 14.90 -13.84
CA GLU A 42 1.02 15.88 -14.91
C GLU A 42 1.72 15.26 -16.13
N CYS A 43 2.75 14.44 -15.92
CA CYS A 43 3.47 13.74 -17.01
C CYS A 43 2.60 12.70 -17.73
N THR A 44 1.61 12.13 -17.03
CA THR A 44 0.68 11.15 -17.59
C THR A 44 -0.57 11.76 -18.23
N GLU A 45 -0.73 13.09 -18.17
CA GLU A 45 -1.89 13.84 -18.67
C GLU A 45 -3.23 13.38 -18.06
N MET A 46 -3.22 12.95 -16.80
CA MET A 46 -4.44 12.53 -16.09
C MET A 46 -5.01 13.66 -15.21
N ALA A 47 -6.29 13.55 -14.84
CA ALA A 47 -6.99 14.59 -14.09
C ALA A 47 -6.62 14.58 -12.59
N ILE A 48 -5.73 15.48 -12.17
CA ILE A 48 -5.25 15.61 -10.77
C ILE A 48 -6.39 15.65 -9.75
N THR A 49 -7.51 16.30 -10.08
CA THR A 49 -8.66 16.43 -9.17
C THR A 49 -9.32 15.10 -8.81
N GLU A 50 -9.45 14.17 -9.76
CA GLU A 50 -10.05 12.86 -9.50
C GLU A 50 -9.15 12.02 -8.57
N PHE A 51 -7.85 12.06 -8.84
CA PHE A 51 -6.85 11.37 -8.01
C PHE A 51 -6.87 11.88 -6.57
N LEU A 52 -6.83 13.21 -6.38
CA LEU A 52 -6.86 13.82 -5.05
C LEU A 52 -8.15 13.51 -4.31
N LEU A 53 -9.30 13.47 -5.00
CA LEU A 53 -10.57 13.10 -4.39
C LEU A 53 -10.53 11.69 -3.81
N PHE A 54 -9.99 10.71 -4.55
CA PHE A 54 -9.86 9.34 -4.06
C PHE A 54 -8.86 9.21 -2.91
N VAL A 55 -7.71 9.89 -2.98
CA VAL A 55 -6.72 9.89 -1.88
C VAL A 55 -7.34 10.50 -0.61
N LEU A 56 -7.97 11.68 -0.71
CA LEU A 56 -8.58 12.33 0.44
C LEU A 56 -9.73 11.50 1.03
N THR A 57 -10.58 10.92 0.18
CA THR A 57 -11.68 10.05 0.64
C THR A 57 -11.15 8.79 1.32
N ALA A 58 -10.10 8.16 0.79
CA ALA A 58 -9.43 7.04 1.44
C ALA A 58 -8.86 7.46 2.81
N THR A 59 -8.25 8.63 2.91
CA THR A 59 -7.66 9.10 4.17
C THR A 59 -8.71 9.37 5.24
N LEU A 60 -9.86 9.94 4.85
CA LEU A 60 -11.00 10.09 5.75
C LEU A 60 -11.49 8.73 6.25
N GLY A 61 -11.64 7.74 5.36
CA GLY A 61 -12.01 6.37 5.75
C GLY A 61 -11.01 5.75 6.74
N GLY A 62 -9.71 5.95 6.53
CA GLY A 62 -8.66 5.51 7.46
C GLY A 62 -8.73 6.21 8.82
N MET A 63 -9.00 7.52 8.85
CA MET A 63 -9.14 8.27 10.10
C MET A 63 -10.36 7.84 10.93
N PHE A 64 -11.49 7.58 10.25
CA PHE A 64 -12.68 7.02 10.88
C PHE A 64 -12.40 5.63 11.47
N LEU A 65 -11.65 4.78 10.74
CA LEU A 65 -11.29 3.44 11.21
C LEU A 65 -10.52 3.47 12.54
N CYS A 66 -9.55 4.39 12.68
CA CYS A 66 -8.76 4.50 13.90
C CYS A 66 -9.59 4.87 15.14
N GLY A 67 -10.72 5.56 14.99
CA GLY A 67 -11.60 5.93 16.10
C GLY A 67 -12.86 5.07 16.26
N ALA A 68 -13.10 4.12 15.35
CA ALA A 68 -14.31 3.30 15.32
C ALA A 68 -14.42 2.37 16.55
N ASN A 69 -15.54 2.44 17.27
CA ASN A 69 -15.82 1.64 18.47
C ASN A 69 -16.88 0.54 18.25
N ASP A 70 -17.58 0.54 17.12
CA ASP A 70 -18.62 -0.45 16.81
C ASP A 70 -18.25 -1.30 15.61
N LEU A 71 -18.75 -2.53 15.59
CA LEU A 71 -18.54 -3.48 14.49
C LEU A 71 -18.95 -2.92 13.12
N ILE A 72 -20.05 -2.14 13.06
CA ILE A 72 -20.53 -1.53 11.82
C ILE A 72 -19.53 -0.51 11.30
N THR A 73 -19.08 0.41 12.16
CA THR A 73 -18.15 1.47 11.80
C THR A 73 -16.79 0.89 11.42
N ILE A 74 -16.37 -0.15 12.14
CA ILE A 74 -15.17 -0.95 11.86
C ILE A 74 -15.27 -1.69 10.52
N PHE A 75 -16.46 -2.07 10.06
CA PHE A 75 -16.66 -2.65 8.73
C PHE A 75 -16.71 -1.58 7.62
N VAL A 76 -17.50 -0.52 7.82
CA VAL A 76 -17.77 0.49 6.79
C VAL A 76 -16.53 1.33 6.47
N ALA A 77 -15.75 1.71 7.49
CA ALA A 77 -14.57 2.55 7.30
C ALA A 77 -13.47 1.92 6.40
N PRO A 78 -13.00 0.68 6.62
CA PRO A 78 -12.03 0.03 5.73
C PRO A 78 -12.63 -0.36 4.37
N GLU A 79 -13.95 -0.52 4.26
CA GLU A 79 -14.60 -0.70 2.96
C GLU A 79 -14.57 0.59 2.14
N CYS A 80 -14.89 1.74 2.76
CA CYS A 80 -14.74 3.05 2.13
C CYS A 80 -13.29 3.31 1.68
N PHE A 81 -12.31 2.99 2.55
CA PHE A 81 -10.90 3.04 2.19
C PHE A 81 -10.59 2.15 0.97
N SER A 82 -11.09 0.91 0.98
CA SER A 82 -10.76 -0.06 -0.06
C SER A 82 -11.42 0.22 -1.41
N LEU A 83 -12.66 0.74 -1.42
CA LEU A 83 -13.29 1.17 -2.67
C LEU A 83 -12.49 2.28 -3.35
N CYS A 84 -11.97 3.23 -2.57
CA CYS A 84 -11.07 4.25 -3.07
C CYS A 84 -9.76 3.64 -3.57
N SER A 85 -9.18 2.65 -2.87
CA SER A 85 -7.95 2.00 -3.31
C SER A 85 -8.12 1.20 -4.60
N TYR A 86 -9.24 0.52 -4.81
CA TYR A 86 -9.55 -0.20 -6.05
C TYR A 86 -9.67 0.77 -7.24
N LEU A 87 -10.37 1.90 -7.05
CA LEU A 87 -10.48 2.92 -8.09
C LEU A 87 -9.13 3.56 -8.41
N LEU A 88 -8.30 3.75 -7.38
CA LEU A 88 -6.98 4.33 -7.52
C LEU A 88 -5.99 3.37 -8.22
N SER A 89 -6.07 2.05 -7.95
CA SER A 89 -5.25 1.06 -8.67
C SER A 89 -5.63 0.96 -10.15
N GLY A 90 -6.90 1.19 -10.49
CA GLY A 90 -7.43 1.16 -11.86
C GLY A 90 -7.46 2.52 -12.55
N TYR A 91 -6.71 3.50 -12.04
CA TYR A 91 -6.83 4.88 -12.48
C TYR A 91 -6.47 5.07 -13.97
N THR A 92 -5.51 4.29 -14.48
CA THR A 92 -5.16 4.20 -15.90
C THR A 92 -6.09 3.25 -16.66
N LYS A 93 -7.31 3.72 -16.91
CA LYS A 93 -8.40 2.94 -17.55
C LYS A 93 -8.03 2.27 -18.89
N LYS A 94 -7.05 2.81 -19.61
CA LYS A 94 -6.61 2.32 -20.92
C LYS A 94 -5.71 1.08 -20.83
N ASP A 95 -5.17 0.80 -19.65
CA ASP A 95 -4.12 -0.20 -19.46
C ASP A 95 -4.70 -1.53 -18.98
N VAL A 96 -4.58 -2.55 -19.81
CA VAL A 96 -5.13 -3.89 -19.53
C VAL A 96 -4.50 -4.49 -18.28
N ARG A 97 -3.20 -4.28 -18.07
CA ARG A 97 -2.47 -4.81 -16.90
C ARG A 97 -2.94 -4.14 -15.59
N SER A 98 -3.11 -2.82 -15.60
CA SER A 98 -3.66 -2.07 -14.46
C SER A 98 -5.09 -2.51 -14.14
N ASN A 99 -5.90 -2.73 -15.18
CA ASN A 99 -7.27 -3.23 -15.04
C ASN A 99 -7.31 -4.68 -14.52
N GLU A 100 -6.41 -5.56 -14.96
CA GLU A 100 -6.28 -6.92 -14.46
C GLU A 100 -5.90 -6.94 -12.98
N ALA A 101 -4.87 -6.16 -12.60
CA ALA A 101 -4.45 -6.03 -11.21
C ALA A 101 -5.56 -5.47 -10.31
N THR A 102 -6.30 -4.48 -10.82
CA THR A 102 -7.45 -3.89 -10.12
C THR A 102 -8.58 -4.88 -9.95
N MET A 103 -8.90 -5.66 -10.99
CA MET A 103 -9.95 -6.68 -10.91
C MET A 103 -9.58 -7.77 -9.89
N LYS A 104 -8.32 -8.23 -9.90
CA LYS A 104 -7.79 -9.16 -8.91
C LYS A 104 -7.90 -8.58 -7.49
N TYR A 105 -7.51 -7.32 -7.33
CA TYR A 105 -7.55 -6.65 -6.03
C TYR A 105 -8.98 -6.47 -5.51
N LEU A 106 -9.90 -6.03 -6.37
CA LEU A 106 -11.32 -5.88 -6.05
C LEU A 106 -11.97 -7.22 -5.66
N LEU A 107 -11.74 -8.28 -6.44
CA LEU A 107 -12.34 -9.59 -6.19
C LEU A 107 -11.82 -10.23 -4.91
N MET A 108 -10.49 -10.25 -4.71
CA MET A 108 -9.91 -10.78 -3.48
C MET A 108 -10.28 -9.92 -2.26
N GLY A 109 -10.36 -8.60 -2.47
CA GLY A 109 -10.82 -7.65 -1.47
C GLY A 109 -12.26 -7.90 -1.03
N GLY A 110 -13.21 -7.98 -1.97
CA GLY A 110 -14.61 -8.29 -1.66
C GLY A 110 -14.79 -9.67 -1.00
N ALA A 111 -14.01 -10.67 -1.42
CA ALA A 111 -14.01 -11.98 -0.76
C ALA A 111 -13.51 -11.89 0.69
N SER A 112 -12.43 -11.16 0.95
CA SER A 112 -11.90 -10.95 2.30
C SER A 112 -12.87 -10.21 3.21
N SER A 113 -13.54 -9.17 2.69
CA SER A 113 -14.54 -8.39 3.42
C SER A 113 -15.78 -9.22 3.73
N SER A 114 -16.18 -10.12 2.83
CA SER A 114 -17.27 -11.07 3.07
C SER A 114 -16.94 -12.03 4.22
N ILE A 115 -15.71 -12.56 4.27
CA ILE A 115 -15.25 -13.43 5.36
C ILE A 115 -15.21 -12.65 6.68
N LEU A 116 -14.72 -11.42 6.67
CA LEU A 116 -14.65 -10.54 7.83
C LEU A 116 -16.04 -10.26 8.43
N VAL A 117 -17.05 -9.96 7.59
CA VAL A 117 -18.44 -9.77 8.04
C VAL A 117 -19.04 -11.04 8.63
N HIS A 118 -18.71 -12.21 8.07
CA HIS A 118 -19.15 -13.47 8.69
C HIS A 118 -18.56 -13.63 10.10
N GLY A 119 -17.31 -13.23 10.31
CA GLY A 119 -16.69 -13.20 11.64
C GLY A 119 -17.41 -12.25 12.60
N PHE A 120 -17.75 -11.04 12.15
CA PHE A 120 -18.53 -10.08 12.94
C PHE A 120 -19.95 -10.57 13.25
N SER A 121 -20.59 -11.27 12.31
CA SER A 121 -21.90 -11.89 12.51
C SER A 121 -21.88 -12.92 13.64
N TRP A 122 -20.82 -13.74 13.71
CA TRP A 122 -20.63 -14.69 14.82
C TRP A 122 -20.43 -14.00 16.17
N LEU A 123 -19.66 -12.91 16.23
CA LEU A 123 -19.49 -12.11 17.46
C LEU A 123 -20.82 -11.49 17.91
N TYR A 124 -21.52 -10.83 16.98
CA TYR A 124 -22.81 -10.19 17.22
C TYR A 124 -23.84 -11.19 17.75
N GLY A 125 -23.95 -12.37 17.10
CA GLY A 125 -24.88 -13.42 17.51
C GLY A 125 -24.55 -14.02 18.87
N SER A 126 -23.26 -14.21 19.19
CA SER A 126 -22.82 -14.79 20.47
C SER A 126 -22.94 -13.80 21.64
N SER A 127 -22.87 -12.50 21.34
CA SER A 127 -23.03 -11.42 22.32
C SER A 127 -24.49 -11.15 22.71
N GLY A 128 -25.47 -11.68 21.96
CA GLY A 128 -26.88 -11.38 22.19
C GLY A 128 -27.41 -10.13 21.47
N GLY A 129 -26.66 -9.60 20.50
CA GLY A 129 -27.08 -8.47 19.67
C GLY A 129 -26.38 -7.13 19.92
N GLU A 130 -25.29 -7.12 20.70
CA GLU A 130 -24.50 -5.91 20.93
C GLU A 130 -23.54 -5.63 19.77
N ILE A 131 -23.31 -4.33 19.50
CA ILE A 131 -22.52 -3.86 18.36
C ILE A 131 -21.26 -3.11 18.81
N GLU A 132 -21.30 -2.47 19.97
CA GLU A 132 -20.14 -1.80 20.56
C GLU A 132 -19.13 -2.83 21.08
N LEU A 133 -17.83 -2.60 20.86
CA LEU A 133 -16.79 -3.56 21.23
C LEU A 133 -16.77 -3.90 22.73
N GLN A 134 -17.03 -2.93 23.60
CA GLN A 134 -17.05 -3.14 25.05
C GLN A 134 -18.31 -3.89 25.50
N GLU A 135 -19.46 -3.57 24.90
CA GLU A 135 -20.71 -4.26 25.18
C GLU A 135 -20.69 -5.71 24.67
N ILE A 136 -19.99 -5.96 23.56
CA ILE A 136 -19.77 -7.31 23.04
C ILE A 136 -19.07 -8.20 24.07
N VAL A 137 -18.04 -7.67 24.72
CA VAL A 137 -17.33 -8.36 25.80
C VAL A 137 -18.29 -8.68 26.96
N ASN A 138 -19.10 -7.71 27.38
CA ASN A 138 -20.08 -7.91 28.45
C ASN A 138 -21.16 -8.94 28.08
N GLY A 139 -21.65 -8.90 26.84
CA GLY A 139 -22.61 -9.86 26.29
C GLY A 139 -22.05 -11.29 26.27
N LEU A 140 -20.79 -11.46 25.85
CA LEU A 140 -20.08 -12.75 25.86
C LEU A 140 -19.91 -13.34 27.28
N ILE A 141 -19.65 -12.49 28.28
CA ILE A 141 -19.58 -12.90 29.69
C ILE A 141 -20.97 -13.36 30.16
N ASN A 142 -22.00 -12.56 29.88
CA ASN A 142 -23.37 -12.82 30.34
C ASN A 142 -23.95 -14.11 29.75
N THR A 143 -23.67 -14.39 28.47
CA THR A 143 -24.11 -15.62 27.80
C THR A 143 -23.22 -16.83 28.09
N GLN A 144 -22.10 -16.64 28.80
CA GLN A 144 -21.07 -17.66 29.06
C GLN A 144 -20.52 -18.33 27.79
N MET A 145 -20.65 -17.68 26.63
CA MET A 145 -20.25 -18.22 25.33
C MET A 145 -18.78 -17.96 24.99
N TYR A 146 -18.00 -17.33 25.86
CA TYR A 146 -16.61 -16.93 25.60
C TYR A 146 -15.67 -18.09 25.21
N ASN A 147 -15.95 -19.32 25.67
CA ASN A 147 -15.17 -20.52 25.31
C ASN A 147 -15.91 -21.44 24.32
N SER A 148 -16.97 -20.93 23.68
CA SER A 148 -17.70 -21.70 22.69
C SER A 148 -16.93 -21.75 21.36
N PRO A 149 -17.06 -22.83 20.57
CA PRO A 149 -16.40 -22.94 19.28
C PRO A 149 -16.78 -21.82 18.30
N GLY A 150 -17.91 -21.14 18.53
CA GLY A 150 -18.34 -20.00 17.72
C GLY A 150 -17.37 -18.82 17.79
N ILE A 151 -16.76 -18.56 18.96
CA ILE A 151 -15.79 -17.46 19.14
C ILE A 151 -14.49 -17.79 18.40
N SER A 152 -14.02 -19.04 18.47
CA SER A 152 -12.82 -19.45 17.73
C SER A 152 -13.05 -19.39 16.21
N ILE A 153 -14.24 -19.72 15.71
CA ILE A 153 -14.60 -19.53 14.29
C ILE A 153 -14.59 -18.05 13.92
N ALA A 154 -15.17 -17.18 14.76
CA ALA A 154 -15.16 -15.74 14.56
C ALA A 154 -13.73 -15.19 14.49
N LEU A 155 -12.87 -15.62 15.41
CA LEU A 155 -11.45 -15.27 15.48
C LEU A 155 -10.72 -15.62 14.18
N ILE A 156 -10.91 -16.84 13.66
CA ILE A 156 -10.27 -17.26 12.40
C ILE A 156 -10.73 -16.39 11.24
N PHE A 157 -12.03 -16.15 11.10
CA PHE A 157 -12.58 -15.37 9.98
C PHE A 157 -12.14 -13.90 10.03
N ILE A 158 -12.16 -13.29 11.22
CA ILE A 158 -11.66 -11.93 11.42
C ILE A 158 -10.17 -11.85 11.11
N THR A 159 -9.39 -12.83 11.55
CA THR A 159 -7.94 -12.83 11.30
C THR A 159 -7.62 -12.97 9.81
N VAL A 160 -8.38 -13.79 9.07
CA VAL A 160 -8.23 -13.90 7.60
C VAL A 160 -8.59 -12.57 6.91
N GLY A 161 -9.68 -11.92 7.33
CA GLY A 161 -10.11 -10.64 6.78
C GLY A 161 -9.12 -9.50 7.03
N ILE A 162 -8.67 -9.35 8.28
CA ILE A 162 -7.66 -8.35 8.66
C ILE A 162 -6.31 -8.69 8.02
N GLY A 163 -5.95 -9.98 7.96
CA GLY A 163 -4.72 -10.46 7.34
C GLY A 163 -4.62 -10.10 5.86
N PHE A 164 -5.72 -10.13 5.12
CA PHE A 164 -5.77 -9.64 3.74
C PHE A 164 -5.47 -8.14 3.65
N LYS A 165 -6.09 -7.31 4.51
CA LYS A 165 -5.89 -5.85 4.53
C LYS A 165 -4.46 -5.48 4.93
N LEU A 166 -3.80 -6.30 5.75
CA LEU A 166 -2.38 -6.18 6.13
C LEU A 166 -1.40 -6.77 5.10
N SER A 167 -1.88 -7.48 4.08
CA SER A 167 -1.07 -8.26 3.13
C SER A 167 -0.24 -9.38 3.79
N LEU A 168 -0.76 -10.03 4.82
CA LEU A 168 -0.08 -11.15 5.48
C LEU A 168 -0.11 -12.40 4.61
N ALA A 169 0.94 -13.22 4.73
CA ALA A 169 0.90 -14.58 4.22
C ALA A 169 -0.05 -15.42 5.08
N PRO A 170 -0.96 -16.21 4.49
CA PRO A 170 -1.02 -16.57 3.07
C PRO A 170 -1.74 -15.57 2.16
N SER A 171 -2.61 -14.69 2.66
CA SER A 171 -3.47 -13.73 1.91
C SER A 171 -2.78 -12.57 1.15
N HIS A 172 -1.50 -12.70 0.81
CA HIS A 172 -0.67 -11.64 0.24
C HIS A 172 -0.69 -11.58 -1.31
N GLN A 173 -1.38 -12.49 -1.99
CA GLN A 173 -1.28 -12.71 -3.44
C GLN A 173 -1.59 -11.46 -4.28
N TRP A 174 -2.47 -10.60 -3.79
CA TRP A 174 -2.85 -9.37 -4.49
C TRP A 174 -1.72 -8.31 -4.51
N THR A 175 -0.84 -8.33 -3.51
CA THR A 175 0.09 -7.21 -3.27
C THR A 175 1.16 -7.09 -4.37
N PRO A 176 1.86 -8.17 -4.78
CA PRO A 176 2.84 -8.07 -5.87
C PRO A 176 2.22 -7.64 -7.20
N ASP A 177 1.03 -8.15 -7.53
CA ASP A 177 0.34 -7.85 -8.79
C ASP A 177 -0.11 -6.37 -8.86
N VAL A 178 -0.62 -5.82 -7.76
CA VAL A 178 -1.02 -4.39 -7.69
C VAL A 178 0.20 -3.47 -7.76
N TYR A 179 1.33 -3.88 -7.17
CA TYR A 179 2.58 -3.11 -7.21
C TYR A 179 3.25 -3.16 -8.59
N GLU A 180 3.14 -4.30 -9.29
CA GLU A 180 3.76 -4.52 -10.61
C GLU A 180 2.82 -4.24 -11.78
N GLY A 181 1.60 -3.77 -11.57
CA GLY A 181 0.73 -3.29 -12.66
C GLY A 181 1.33 -2.15 -13.51
N VAL A 182 2.64 -1.87 -13.39
CA VAL A 182 3.39 -0.67 -13.78
C VAL A 182 4.59 -1.05 -14.68
N ARG A 183 4.54 -0.74 -15.97
CA ARG A 183 5.72 -0.57 -16.85
C ARG A 183 5.44 0.34 -18.05
N ARG A 184 5.84 1.61 -17.99
CA ARG A 184 5.70 2.56 -19.11
C ARG A 184 7.03 2.76 -19.81
N VAL A 185 7.21 2.14 -20.97
CA VAL A 185 8.23 2.58 -21.92
C VAL A 185 7.57 3.43 -22.99
N ARG A 186 7.61 4.76 -22.84
CA ARG A 186 7.39 5.67 -23.96
C ARG A 186 8.73 6.23 -24.41
N ASN A 187 9.28 5.67 -25.49
CA ASN A 187 10.26 6.37 -26.32
C ASN A 187 9.51 7.50 -27.06
N ASN A 188 9.66 8.75 -26.62
CA ASN A 188 9.47 9.93 -27.46
C ASN A 188 10.31 11.10 -26.91
N GLU A 189 11.34 11.47 -27.66
CA GLU A 189 12.42 12.41 -27.32
C GLU A 189 12.02 13.89 -27.19
N SER A 190 10.74 14.28 -27.12
CA SER A 190 10.36 15.69 -27.37
C SER A 190 9.74 16.49 -26.21
N LEU A 191 9.55 15.93 -25.01
CA LEU A 191 8.90 16.66 -23.89
C LEU A 191 9.79 16.97 -22.68
N TYR A 192 11.08 16.67 -22.75
CA TYR A 192 11.94 16.56 -21.56
C TYR A 192 12.44 17.85 -20.92
N ASP A 193 12.25 19.02 -21.53
CA ASP A 193 13.19 20.13 -21.29
C ASP A 193 12.72 21.22 -20.30
N LYS A 194 11.52 21.17 -19.70
CA LYS A 194 11.02 22.36 -18.93
C LYS A 194 10.20 22.19 -17.64
N ARG A 195 10.00 20.99 -17.05
CA ARG A 195 9.04 20.86 -15.92
C ARG A 195 9.47 20.04 -14.68
N ILE A 196 10.74 19.71 -14.51
CA ILE A 196 11.21 19.05 -13.27
C ILE A 196 11.59 20.12 -12.23
N HIS A 197 10.61 20.70 -11.54
CA HIS A 197 10.89 21.76 -10.54
C HIS A 197 10.40 21.43 -9.12
N PHE A 198 9.46 20.50 -8.93
CA PHE A 198 8.84 20.25 -7.62
C PHE A 198 9.35 18.99 -6.90
N ALA A 199 9.58 17.86 -7.58
CA ALA A 199 10.28 16.72 -6.95
C ALA A 199 11.74 17.04 -6.58
N SER A 200 12.38 17.94 -7.34
CA SER A 200 13.70 18.51 -7.01
C SER A 200 13.66 19.35 -5.71
N LEU A 201 12.52 19.98 -5.40
CA LEU A 201 12.36 20.85 -4.23
C LEU A 201 12.31 20.04 -2.91
N LEU A 202 11.70 18.84 -2.92
CA LEU A 202 11.65 17.94 -1.76
C LEU A 202 13.00 17.26 -1.47
N LEU A 203 13.82 17.02 -2.50
CA LEU A 203 15.13 16.35 -2.37
C LEU A 203 16.34 17.29 -2.41
N ARG A 204 16.15 18.61 -2.56
CA ARG A 204 17.23 19.62 -2.70
C ARG A 204 18.42 19.11 -3.52
N VAL A 205 18.15 18.50 -4.66
CA VAL A 205 19.19 18.24 -5.66
C VAL A 205 19.30 19.48 -6.53
N VAL A 206 20.42 20.19 -6.35
CA VAL A 206 20.86 21.38 -7.08
C VAL A 206 20.56 21.25 -8.59
N PRO A 207 20.05 22.30 -9.27
CA PRO A 207 19.88 22.26 -10.71
C PRO A 207 21.25 22.11 -11.38
N THR A 208 21.52 20.95 -11.97
CA THR A 208 22.70 20.71 -12.78
C THR A 208 22.51 21.42 -14.11
N LYS A 209 23.32 22.46 -14.32
CA LYS A 209 23.36 23.29 -15.52
C LYS A 209 23.64 22.44 -16.76
N ASP A 210 22.81 22.63 -17.79
CA ASP A 210 22.87 22.04 -19.13
C ASP A 210 24.28 21.82 -19.68
N ARG A 211 24.75 20.57 -19.70
CA ARG A 211 25.92 20.15 -20.52
C ARG A 211 26.05 18.65 -20.79
N THR A 212 25.13 17.80 -20.33
CA THR A 212 25.28 16.33 -20.36
C THR A 212 24.55 15.62 -21.51
N ASN A 213 23.74 16.33 -22.31
CA ASN A 213 22.91 15.73 -23.37
C ASN A 213 23.70 15.15 -24.57
N ASP A 214 24.98 15.49 -24.74
CA ASP A 214 25.79 14.93 -25.84
C ASP A 214 26.44 13.58 -25.52
N VAL A 215 26.53 13.19 -24.24
CA VAL A 215 27.16 11.92 -23.84
C VAL A 215 26.19 10.73 -23.97
N TYR A 216 24.89 10.95 -23.72
CA TYR A 216 23.86 9.92 -23.87
C TYR A 216 23.64 9.47 -25.33
N LYS A 217 23.92 10.35 -26.31
CA LYS A 217 23.76 10.05 -27.75
C LYS A 217 24.80 9.05 -28.29
N LYS A 218 25.98 8.95 -27.67
CA LYS A 218 27.11 8.20 -28.25
C LYS A 218 27.13 6.72 -27.88
N ASP A 219 26.62 6.35 -26.70
CA ASP A 219 26.71 4.97 -26.20
C ASP A 219 25.55 4.05 -26.57
N LEU A 220 24.37 4.59 -26.89
CA LEU A 220 23.24 3.77 -27.39
C LEU A 220 23.42 3.36 -28.87
N ASN A 221 24.08 4.20 -29.68
CA ASN A 221 24.27 3.94 -31.11
C ASN A 221 25.35 2.89 -31.44
N SER A 222 26.14 2.46 -30.44
CA SER A 222 27.23 1.49 -30.63
C SER A 222 26.82 0.05 -30.33
N ARG A 223 25.70 -0.20 -29.62
CA ARG A 223 25.26 -1.56 -29.22
C ARG A 223 24.12 -2.17 -30.03
N CYS A 224 23.40 -1.40 -30.85
CA CYS A 224 22.26 -1.88 -31.64
C CYS A 224 22.57 -2.05 -33.14
N ARG A 225 23.75 -2.58 -33.50
CA ARG A 225 24.16 -2.75 -34.90
C ARG A 225 24.49 -4.20 -35.25
N CYS A 226 23.55 -5.11 -34.98
CA CYS A 226 23.53 -6.44 -35.60
C CYS A 226 22.07 -6.81 -35.89
N TYR A 227 21.83 -7.32 -37.10
CA TYR A 227 20.54 -7.71 -37.70
C TYR A 227 19.70 -6.55 -38.27
N ILE A 228 19.92 -6.26 -39.56
CA ILE A 228 19.00 -6.69 -40.65
C ILE A 228 19.69 -6.38 -41.99
N VAL A 229 19.82 -7.42 -42.80
CA VAL A 229 20.33 -7.44 -44.18
C VAL A 229 19.28 -6.80 -45.11
N GLY A 230 19.73 -6.04 -46.11
CA GLY A 230 18.88 -5.13 -46.89
C GLY A 230 18.03 -5.75 -48.01
N SER A 231 17.15 -4.92 -48.60
CA SER A 231 16.95 -4.75 -50.05
C SER A 231 15.77 -3.80 -50.36
N HIS A 232 16.06 -2.77 -51.17
CA HIS A 232 15.28 -1.93 -52.09
C HIS A 232 13.92 -1.25 -51.73
N PRO A 233 13.65 -0.05 -52.32
CA PRO A 233 12.46 0.75 -52.04
C PRO A 233 11.34 0.51 -53.07
N SER A 234 10.11 0.32 -52.60
CA SER A 234 8.90 0.52 -53.41
C SER A 234 7.79 1.15 -52.57
N GLU A 235 7.25 2.24 -53.09
CA GLU A 235 6.08 2.95 -52.57
C GLU A 235 4.89 2.00 -52.43
N THR A 236 4.13 2.10 -51.33
CA THR A 236 2.68 1.89 -51.33
C THR A 236 2.06 2.26 -49.99
N THR A 237 1.07 3.16 -50.06
CA THR A 237 -0.07 3.32 -49.14
C THR A 237 0.22 3.68 -47.68
N SER A 238 -0.23 4.88 -47.32
CA SER A 238 -0.48 5.35 -45.96
C SER A 238 -1.52 4.45 -45.26
N LYS A 239 -1.10 3.26 -44.84
CA LYS A 239 -1.70 2.61 -43.68
C LYS A 239 -1.02 3.21 -42.48
N GLU A 240 -1.78 3.98 -41.72
CA GLU A 240 -1.47 4.32 -40.35
C GLU A 240 -1.27 2.99 -39.61
N VAL A 241 -0.03 2.50 -39.59
CA VAL A 241 0.35 1.32 -38.81
C VAL A 241 0.22 1.78 -37.36
N ARG A 242 -0.92 1.45 -36.77
CA ARG A 242 -1.18 1.60 -35.35
C ARG A 242 -0.15 0.72 -34.63
N ASN A 243 0.98 1.32 -34.29
CA ASN A 243 2.04 0.68 -33.52
C ASN A 243 1.42 0.12 -32.23
N PRO A 244 1.58 -1.19 -31.95
CA PRO A 244 1.22 -1.75 -30.65
C PRO A 244 2.34 -1.43 -29.65
N LEU A 245 2.56 -0.13 -29.41
CA LEU A 245 3.54 0.41 -28.45
C LEU A 245 2.77 0.98 -27.24
N PHE A 246 1.84 0.19 -26.70
CA PHE A 246 1.03 0.52 -25.52
C PHE A 246 1.68 -0.13 -24.31
N ASP A 247 2.34 0.66 -23.47
CA ASP A 247 2.91 0.18 -22.22
C ASP A 247 2.56 1.13 -21.07
N SER A 248 2.12 0.56 -19.94
CA SER A 248 0.72 0.40 -19.53
C SER A 248 0.71 0.14 -18.01
N ASP A 249 0.24 1.09 -17.20
CA ASP A 249 0.76 1.28 -15.83
C ASP A 249 -0.29 1.69 -14.79
N SER A 250 -0.42 0.97 -13.68
CA SER A 250 -0.99 1.56 -12.46
C SER A 250 -0.05 2.68 -11.97
N PRO A 251 -0.57 3.81 -11.46
CA PRO A 251 0.32 4.94 -11.17
C PRO A 251 1.21 4.62 -9.96
N THR A 252 2.54 4.70 -10.11
CA THR A 252 3.49 4.45 -9.00
C THR A 252 3.17 5.21 -7.69
N PRO A 253 2.66 6.46 -7.72
CA PRO A 253 2.22 7.15 -6.49
C PRO A 253 1.05 6.47 -5.76
N VAL A 254 0.20 5.73 -6.47
CA VAL A 254 -0.88 4.93 -5.88
C VAL A 254 -0.30 3.81 -5.05
N VAL A 255 0.66 3.10 -5.62
CA VAL A 255 1.35 2.00 -4.94
C VAL A 255 2.04 2.52 -3.67
N ALA A 256 2.68 3.70 -3.75
CA ALA A 256 3.26 4.35 -2.59
C ALA A 256 2.22 4.63 -1.49
N PHE A 257 1.09 5.24 -1.85
CA PHE A 257 0.00 5.54 -0.93
C PHE A 257 -0.60 4.27 -0.28
N LEU A 258 -0.86 3.24 -1.09
CA LEU A 258 -1.44 1.98 -0.61
C LEU A 258 -0.47 1.18 0.25
N SER A 259 0.83 1.20 -0.08
CA SER A 259 1.84 0.46 0.67
C SER A 259 1.91 0.86 2.13
N VAL A 260 1.64 2.13 2.42
CA VAL A 260 1.79 2.70 3.75
C VAL A 260 0.45 2.92 4.43
N THR A 261 -0.44 3.71 3.82
CA THR A 261 -1.66 4.19 4.49
C THR A 261 -2.60 3.04 4.86
N SER A 262 -2.75 2.05 3.97
CA SER A 262 -3.62 0.90 4.22
C SER A 262 -3.11 0.05 5.38
N LYS A 263 -1.78 -0.14 5.50
CA LYS A 263 -1.16 -0.93 6.56
C LYS A 263 -1.21 -0.23 7.91
N VAL A 264 -1.01 1.08 7.93
CA VAL A 264 -1.18 1.90 9.15
C VAL A 264 -2.61 1.78 9.66
N ALA A 265 -3.59 1.99 8.80
CA ALA A 265 -5.00 1.86 9.17
C ALA A 265 -5.38 0.44 9.61
N ALA A 266 -4.92 -0.59 8.89
CA ALA A 266 -5.19 -1.98 9.23
C ALA A 266 -4.50 -2.44 10.52
N SER A 267 -3.31 -1.90 10.86
CA SER A 267 -2.64 -2.21 12.13
C SER A 267 -3.38 -1.62 13.34
N ALA A 268 -3.91 -0.39 13.21
CA ALA A 268 -4.77 0.21 14.23
C ALA A 268 -6.04 -0.62 14.44
N LEU A 269 -6.66 -1.07 13.35
CA LEU A 269 -7.81 -1.98 13.42
C LEU A 269 -7.46 -3.31 14.12
N ALA A 270 -6.33 -3.91 13.75
CA ALA A 270 -5.90 -5.21 14.28
C ALA A 270 -5.76 -5.16 15.79
N THR A 271 -5.03 -4.17 16.32
CA THR A 271 -4.88 -4.00 17.79
C THR A 271 -6.25 -3.93 18.49
N ARG A 272 -7.14 -3.04 18.05
CA ARG A 272 -8.47 -2.88 18.66
C ARG A 272 -9.31 -4.15 18.67
N ILE A 273 -9.34 -4.86 17.53
CA ILE A 273 -10.19 -6.05 17.39
C ILE A 273 -9.64 -7.25 18.16
N PHE A 274 -8.32 -7.46 18.21
CA PHE A 274 -7.75 -8.57 18.96
C PHE A 274 -7.74 -8.31 20.46
N ASP A 275 -7.47 -7.08 20.90
CA ASP A 275 -7.32 -6.78 22.32
C ASP A 275 -8.65 -6.66 23.06
N ILE A 276 -9.71 -6.14 22.42
CA ILE A 276 -10.98 -5.86 23.09
C ILE A 276 -11.90 -7.10 23.07
N PRO A 277 -12.51 -7.51 21.93
CA PRO A 277 -13.38 -8.70 21.87
C PRO A 277 -12.73 -10.01 22.32
N PHE A 278 -11.46 -10.22 21.99
CA PHE A 278 -10.78 -11.52 22.20
C PHE A 278 -9.88 -11.55 23.43
N TYR A 279 -10.12 -10.67 24.40
CA TYR A 279 -9.39 -10.67 25.68
C TYR A 279 -9.38 -12.03 26.38
N PHE A 280 -10.48 -12.79 26.31
CA PHE A 280 -10.61 -14.11 26.95
C PHE A 280 -9.81 -15.23 26.27
N SER A 281 -9.55 -15.09 24.96
CA SER A 281 -8.86 -16.11 24.15
C SER A 281 -7.47 -15.62 23.71
N SER A 282 -6.74 -14.97 24.62
CA SER A 282 -5.44 -14.37 24.34
C SER A 282 -4.45 -15.37 23.73
N ASN A 283 -4.34 -16.56 24.31
CA ASN A 283 -3.45 -17.60 23.81
C ASN A 283 -3.75 -18.01 22.36
N GLU A 284 -5.03 -18.11 21.95
CA GLU A 284 -5.38 -18.56 20.59
C GLU A 284 -5.00 -17.52 19.54
N TRP A 285 -5.33 -16.25 19.76
CA TRP A 285 -5.00 -15.21 18.78
C TRP A 285 -3.51 -14.86 18.76
N HIS A 286 -2.82 -14.91 19.90
CA HIS A 286 -1.36 -14.73 19.93
C HIS A 286 -0.65 -15.79 19.06
N LEU A 287 -1.01 -17.07 19.24
CA LEU A 287 -0.43 -18.17 18.47
C LEU A 287 -0.73 -18.03 16.97
N LEU A 288 -1.98 -17.65 16.64
CA LEU A 288 -2.38 -17.46 15.24
C LEU A 288 -1.58 -16.33 14.58
N LEU A 289 -1.48 -15.16 15.23
CA LEU A 289 -0.68 -14.04 14.72
C LEU A 289 0.81 -14.35 14.67
N GLU A 290 1.35 -15.12 15.61
CA GLU A 290 2.76 -15.53 15.62
C GLU A 290 3.10 -16.36 14.39
N ILE A 291 2.27 -17.36 14.06
CA ILE A 291 2.44 -18.18 12.86
C ILE A 291 2.39 -17.30 11.60
N LEU A 292 1.42 -16.39 11.51
CA LEU A 292 1.29 -15.48 10.36
C LEU A 292 2.46 -14.51 10.24
N ALA A 293 2.98 -14.00 11.35
CA ALA A 293 4.14 -13.11 11.38
C ALA A 293 5.40 -13.83 10.90
N ILE A 294 5.69 -15.02 11.44
CA ILE A 294 6.83 -15.84 11.04
C ILE A 294 6.74 -16.19 9.55
N LEU A 295 5.57 -16.64 9.09
CA LEU A 295 5.35 -17.00 7.70
C LEU A 295 5.55 -15.79 6.76
N SER A 296 5.05 -14.61 7.14
CA SER A 296 5.17 -13.38 6.34
C SER A 296 6.62 -12.89 6.26
N MET A 297 7.37 -12.95 7.37
CA MET A 297 8.79 -12.59 7.39
C MET A 297 9.62 -13.52 6.51
N ILE A 298 9.38 -14.84 6.59
CA ILE A 298 10.11 -15.84 5.80
C ILE A 298 9.79 -15.67 4.31
N LEU A 299 8.50 -15.65 3.93
CA LEU A 299 8.11 -15.56 2.52
C LEU A 299 8.47 -14.22 1.90
N GLY A 300 8.24 -13.11 2.62
CA GLY A 300 8.57 -11.77 2.15
C GLY A 300 10.05 -11.63 1.81
N ASN A 301 10.93 -12.07 2.72
CA ASN A 301 12.37 -11.94 2.54
C ASN A 301 12.94 -12.92 1.51
N LEU A 302 12.48 -14.18 1.48
CA LEU A 302 12.97 -15.18 0.52
C LEU A 302 12.55 -14.85 -0.92
N ILE A 303 11.29 -14.49 -1.13
CA ILE A 303 10.77 -14.23 -2.48
C ILE A 303 11.32 -12.90 -3.01
N ALA A 304 11.56 -11.90 -2.15
CA ALA A 304 12.17 -10.62 -2.54
C ALA A 304 13.52 -10.79 -3.26
N ILE A 305 14.36 -11.74 -2.83
CA ILE A 305 15.69 -12.00 -3.42
C ILE A 305 15.59 -12.41 -4.90
N THR A 306 14.51 -13.09 -5.27
CA THR A 306 14.32 -13.61 -6.64
C THR A 306 13.72 -12.60 -7.62
N GLN A 307 13.29 -11.43 -7.13
CA GLN A 307 12.60 -10.45 -7.95
C GLN A 307 13.55 -9.72 -8.90
N THR A 308 13.05 -9.38 -10.09
CA THR A 308 13.80 -8.66 -11.12
C THR A 308 13.36 -7.21 -11.30
N SER A 309 12.13 -6.88 -10.86
CA SER A 309 11.58 -5.53 -10.86
C SER A 309 11.63 -4.91 -9.47
N MET A 310 11.94 -3.61 -9.40
CA MET A 310 12.05 -2.88 -8.13
C MET A 310 10.71 -2.87 -7.39
N LYS A 311 9.59 -2.68 -8.09
CA LYS A 311 8.25 -2.61 -7.50
C LYS A 311 7.80 -3.93 -6.88
N ARG A 312 8.05 -5.08 -7.52
CA ARG A 312 7.77 -6.39 -6.91
C ARG A 312 8.66 -6.65 -5.72
N MET A 313 9.95 -6.30 -5.81
CA MET A 313 10.87 -6.45 -4.69
C MET A 313 10.37 -5.67 -3.45
N LEU A 314 9.91 -4.43 -3.64
CA LEU A 314 9.29 -3.65 -2.56
C LEU A 314 7.97 -4.22 -2.08
N ALA A 315 7.15 -4.80 -2.97
CA ALA A 315 5.92 -5.49 -2.56
C ALA A 315 6.22 -6.60 -1.55
N TYR A 316 7.18 -7.47 -1.86
CA TYR A 316 7.60 -8.55 -0.97
C TYR A 316 8.33 -8.06 0.28
N SER A 317 9.14 -7.00 0.18
CA SER A 317 9.72 -6.35 1.36
C SER A 317 8.62 -5.82 2.30
N SER A 318 7.56 -5.21 1.75
CA SER A 318 6.43 -4.74 2.54
C SER A 318 5.68 -5.87 3.26
N ILE A 319 5.60 -7.06 2.64
CA ILE A 319 4.99 -8.27 3.22
C ILE A 319 5.85 -8.82 4.37
N GLY A 320 7.18 -8.78 4.22
CA GLY A 320 8.09 -9.12 5.33
C GLY A 320 7.98 -8.12 6.48
N GLN A 321 7.94 -6.82 6.15
CA GLN A 321 7.95 -5.74 7.14
C GLN A 321 6.72 -5.73 8.05
N ILE A 322 5.54 -6.12 7.54
CA ILE A 322 4.34 -6.20 8.38
C ILE A 322 4.43 -7.31 9.43
N GLY A 323 5.24 -8.35 9.20
CA GLY A 323 5.52 -9.37 10.23
C GLY A 323 6.17 -8.77 11.47
N TYR A 324 7.07 -7.79 11.32
CA TYR A 324 7.68 -7.09 12.47
C TYR A 324 6.68 -6.20 13.22
N VAL A 325 5.74 -5.58 12.50
CA VAL A 325 4.64 -4.80 13.12
C VAL A 325 3.78 -5.70 14.00
N ILE A 326 3.46 -6.92 13.55
CA ILE A 326 2.63 -7.86 14.29
C ILE A 326 3.29 -8.34 15.58
N ILE A 327 4.63 -8.47 15.62
CA ILE A 327 5.33 -8.79 16.87
C ILE A 327 4.99 -7.76 17.96
N GLY A 328 4.93 -6.47 17.60
CA GLY A 328 4.53 -5.42 18.55
C GLY A 328 3.08 -5.55 19.02
N ILE A 329 2.17 -6.02 18.14
CA ILE A 329 0.76 -6.30 18.50
C ILE A 329 0.68 -7.47 19.47
N ILE A 330 1.41 -8.57 19.20
CA ILE A 330 1.41 -9.79 20.04
C ILE A 330 1.89 -9.48 21.45
N VAL A 331 2.92 -8.65 21.60
CA VAL A 331 3.48 -8.31 22.92
C VAL A 331 2.51 -7.43 23.74
N GLY A 332 1.65 -6.65 23.08
CA GLY A 332 0.70 -5.75 23.73
C GLY A 332 1.36 -4.63 24.55
N ASP A 333 0.61 -4.01 25.46
CA ASP A 333 1.10 -2.86 26.24
C ASP A 333 2.08 -3.24 27.36
N SER A 334 1.97 -4.46 27.89
CA SER A 334 2.68 -4.91 29.11
C SER A 334 4.21 -4.70 29.07
N ASN A 335 4.82 -4.84 27.89
CA ASN A 335 6.25 -4.65 27.68
C ASN A 335 6.55 -3.50 26.70
N GLY A 336 5.61 -2.57 26.49
CA GLY A 336 5.74 -1.49 25.52
C GLY A 336 5.69 -1.94 24.05
N GLY A 337 5.01 -3.06 23.77
CA GLY A 337 4.84 -3.62 22.43
C GLY A 337 4.18 -2.62 21.47
N TYR A 338 3.08 -1.96 21.87
CA TYR A 338 2.43 -0.95 21.02
C TYR A 338 3.34 0.25 20.73
N ALA A 339 4.17 0.68 21.69
CA ALA A 339 5.14 1.75 21.46
C ALA A 339 6.19 1.34 20.43
N SER A 340 6.69 0.10 20.50
CA SER A 340 7.61 -0.45 19.51
C SER A 340 6.96 -0.56 18.11
N MET A 341 5.69 -0.94 18.04
CA MET A 341 4.93 -0.99 16.79
C MET A 341 4.76 0.40 16.17
N ILE A 342 4.34 1.40 16.95
CA ILE A 342 4.14 2.78 16.49
C ILE A 342 5.45 3.39 15.98
N THR A 343 6.54 3.20 16.73
CA THR A 343 7.87 3.69 16.34
C THR A 343 8.36 3.02 15.06
N TYR A 344 8.19 1.70 14.93
CA TYR A 344 8.49 0.99 13.69
C TYR A 344 7.66 1.53 12.51
N MET A 345 6.37 1.77 12.71
CA MET A 345 5.49 2.30 11.67
C MET A 345 5.91 3.70 11.21
N LEU A 346 6.38 4.57 12.11
CA LEU A 346 6.93 5.87 11.74
C LEU A 346 8.15 5.74 10.80
N PHE A 347 9.07 4.83 11.11
CA PHE A 347 10.22 4.54 10.25
C PHE A 347 9.80 3.88 8.93
N TYR A 348 8.83 2.97 8.98
CA TYR A 348 8.25 2.32 7.81
C TYR A 348 7.65 3.33 6.82
N ILE A 349 6.89 4.32 7.32
CA ILE A 349 6.31 5.39 6.51
C ILE A 349 7.41 6.17 5.80
N SER A 350 8.41 6.61 6.56
CA SER A 350 9.51 7.44 6.05
C SER A 350 10.35 6.70 5.01
N MET A 351 10.69 5.44 5.29
CA MET A 351 11.48 4.59 4.40
C MET A 351 10.73 4.28 3.11
N ASN A 352 9.49 3.78 3.18
CA ASN A 352 8.76 3.38 1.97
C ASN A 352 8.42 4.58 1.09
N LEU A 353 7.91 5.68 1.64
CA LEU A 353 7.62 6.87 0.84
C LEU A 353 8.89 7.48 0.25
N GLY A 354 10.00 7.47 0.99
CA GLY A 354 11.32 7.87 0.47
C GLY A 354 11.77 7.01 -0.71
N THR A 355 11.72 5.68 -0.58
CA THR A 355 12.11 4.77 -1.66
C THR A 355 11.19 4.90 -2.88
N PHE A 356 9.87 5.01 -2.67
CA PHE A 356 8.93 5.25 -3.77
C PHE A 356 9.14 6.61 -4.44
N ALA A 357 9.50 7.65 -3.70
CA ALA A 357 9.88 8.94 -4.28
C ALA A 357 11.05 8.79 -5.25
N CYS A 358 12.07 8.02 -4.84
CA CYS A 358 13.21 7.76 -5.70
C CYS A 358 12.82 6.94 -6.94
N ILE A 359 12.03 5.88 -6.78
CA ILE A 359 11.55 5.06 -7.91
C ILE A 359 10.69 5.88 -8.88
N ILE A 360 9.83 6.77 -8.38
CA ILE A 360 9.04 7.67 -9.23
C ILE A 360 9.97 8.57 -10.04
N LEU A 361 10.96 9.19 -9.40
CA LEU A 361 11.90 10.08 -10.09
C LEU A 361 12.73 9.33 -11.15
N PHE A 362 13.21 8.13 -10.83
CA PHE A 362 13.94 7.30 -11.80
C PHE A 362 13.04 6.86 -12.96
N GLY A 363 11.84 6.35 -12.65
CA GLY A 363 10.88 5.89 -13.66
C GLY A 363 10.43 7.02 -14.59
N LEU A 364 10.27 8.24 -14.07
CA LEU A 364 10.02 9.42 -14.90
C LEU A 364 11.19 9.71 -15.85
N ARG A 365 12.45 9.50 -15.41
CA ARG A 365 13.71 9.76 -16.15
C ARG A 365 14.07 8.71 -17.21
N THR A 366 13.82 7.43 -16.93
CA THR A 366 14.31 6.32 -17.76
C THR A 366 13.19 5.53 -18.42
N GLY A 367 11.97 5.62 -17.91
CA GLY A 367 10.84 4.80 -18.36
C GLY A 367 10.98 3.31 -17.99
N THR A 368 11.88 2.94 -17.08
CA THR A 368 12.04 1.54 -16.66
C THR A 368 12.14 1.39 -15.15
N ASP A 369 11.66 0.25 -14.65
CA ASP A 369 11.66 -0.11 -13.23
C ASP A 369 12.45 -1.40 -12.93
N ASN A 370 13.25 -1.89 -13.89
CA ASN A 370 14.03 -3.10 -13.69
C ASN A 370 15.27 -2.80 -12.86
N ILE A 371 15.62 -3.73 -11.97
CA ILE A 371 16.79 -3.59 -11.07
C ILE A 371 18.09 -3.39 -11.88
N ARG A 372 18.20 -4.05 -13.04
CA ARG A 372 19.40 -3.97 -13.90
C ARG A 372 19.66 -2.59 -14.47
N ASP A 373 18.62 -1.78 -14.64
CA ASP A 373 18.72 -0.46 -15.28
C ASP A 373 19.28 0.61 -14.31
N TYR A 374 19.34 0.30 -13.02
CA TYR A 374 20.00 1.12 -12.00
C TYR A 374 21.53 0.99 -12.03
N ALA A 375 22.09 0.10 -12.84
CA ALA A 375 23.54 -0.08 -12.96
C ALA A 375 24.23 1.19 -13.48
N GLY A 376 25.25 1.64 -12.76
CA GLY A 376 26.01 2.85 -13.12
C GLY A 376 25.33 4.17 -12.74
N LEU A 377 24.28 4.15 -11.91
CA LEU A 377 23.61 5.36 -11.46
C LEU A 377 24.53 6.33 -10.69
N TYR A 378 25.47 5.79 -9.91
CA TYR A 378 26.46 6.57 -9.15
C TYR A 378 27.26 7.57 -9.99
N THR A 379 27.62 7.21 -11.23
CA THR A 379 28.44 8.08 -12.09
C THR A 379 27.62 9.17 -12.77
N LYS A 380 26.30 8.98 -12.90
CA LYS A 380 25.40 9.90 -13.59
C LYS A 380 24.79 10.91 -12.63
N ASP A 381 24.20 10.42 -11.53
CA ASP A 381 23.51 11.22 -10.54
C ASP A 381 23.88 10.76 -9.11
N PRO A 382 25.05 11.18 -8.57
CA PRO A 382 25.56 10.68 -7.29
C PRO A 382 24.64 11.02 -6.10
N PHE A 383 23.96 12.18 -6.14
CA PHE A 383 23.00 12.56 -5.08
C PHE A 383 21.75 11.67 -5.09
N PHE A 384 21.24 11.35 -6.28
CA PHE A 384 20.08 10.47 -6.41
C PHE A 384 20.43 9.03 -6.04
N TRP A 385 21.64 8.58 -6.38
CA TRP A 385 22.16 7.29 -5.93
C TRP A 385 22.31 7.21 -4.41
N LEU A 386 22.76 8.29 -3.75
CA LEU A 386 22.88 8.34 -2.28
C LEU A 386 21.51 8.25 -1.56
N SER A 387 20.46 8.79 -2.19
CA SER A 387 19.11 8.77 -1.63
C SER A 387 18.34 7.45 -1.82
N LEU A 388 18.82 6.59 -2.73
CA LEU A 388 18.24 5.28 -3.01
C LEU A 388 18.87 4.22 -2.09
#